data_AF-A0A354Y041-F1
#
_entry.id   AF-A0A354Y041-F1
#
_cell.length_a   1.000
_cell.length_b   1.000
_cell.length_c   1.000
_cell.angle_alpha   90.00
_cell.angle_beta   90.00
_cell.angle_gamma   90.00
#
_symmetry.space_group_name_H-M   'P 1'
#
loop_
_entity.id
_entity.type
_entity.pdbx_description
1 polymer ?
#
loop_
_entity_poly.entity_id
_entity_poly.type
_entity_poly.pdbx_seq_one_letter_code
_entity_poly.pdbx_strand_id
1 'polypeptide(L)' 'MQSSFILIVIAVYFLLLMFISHLTSRKGSDNDAFFRANKSSKWYIVAFAMIGT' A
#
# COMPACT_ATOMS: atom_id res chain seq x y z
N MET A 1 10.02 30.54 2.29
CA MET A 1 9.91 29.13 1.88
C MET A 1 10.78 28.29 2.80
N GLN A 2 10.20 27.68 3.83
CA GLN A 2 10.95 26.90 4.82
C GLN A 2 11.39 25.57 4.18
N SER A 3 12.68 25.45 3.88
CA SER A 3 13.29 24.26 3.25
C SER A 3 12.99 22.95 3.98
N SER A 4 12.73 23.01 5.29
CA SER A 4 12.36 21.86 6.13
C SER A 4 10.98 21.29 5.82
N PHE A 5 10.10 22.04 5.16
CA PHE A 5 8.72 21.61 4.87
C PHE A 5 8.68 20.34 4.01
N ILE A 6 9.54 20.25 2.99
CA ILE A 6 9.61 19.09 2.09
C ILE A 6 10.01 17.83 2.87
N LEU A 7 11.00 17.94 3.75
CA LEU A 7 11.47 16.82 4.58
C LEU A 7 10.37 16.32 5.52
N ILE A 8 9.59 17.23 6.11
CA ILE A 8 8.46 16.88 6.98
C ILE A 8 7.37 16.17 6.18
N VAL A 9 7.01 16.68 5.01
CA VAL A 9 5.98 16.05 4.15
C VAL A 9 6.40 14.63 3.77
N ILE A 10 7.66 14.42 3.39
CA ILE A 10 8.20 13.10 3.06
C ILE A 10 8.13 12.18 4.29
N ALA A 11 8.63 12.63 5.44
CA ALA A 11 8.64 11.82 6.66
C ALA A 11 7.23 11.42 7.10
N VAL A 12 6.28 12.36 7.09
CA VAL A 12 4.87 12.10 7.43
C VAL A 12 4.25 11.11 6.44
N TYR A 13 4.49 11.27 5.15
CA TYR A 13 3.98 10.36 4.12
C TYR A 13 4.47 8.92 4.35
N PHE A 14 5.78 8.72 4.56
CA PHE A 14 6.33 7.40 4.80
C PHE A 14 5.85 6.78 6.12
N LEU A 15 5.74 7.57 7.20
CA LEU A 15 5.18 7.09 8.46
C LEU A 15 3.73 6.64 8.31
N LEU A 16 2.94 7.39 7.53
CA LEU A 16 1.53 7.07 7.27
C LEU A 16 1.41 5.77 6.47
N LEU A 17 2.22 5.59 5.43
CA LEU A 17 2.30 4.33 4.68
C LEU A 17 2.73 3.16 5.58
N MET A 18 3.74 3.35 6.42
CA MET A 18 4.25 2.32 7.33
C MET A 18 3.20 1.94 8.38
N PHE A 19 2.44 2.91 8.88
CA PHE A 19 1.31 2.71 9.79
C PHE A 19 0.18 1.89 9.13
N ILE A 20 -0.24 2.27 7.92
CA ILE A 20 -1.26 1.52 7.16
C ILE A 20 -0.78 0.09 6.87
N SER A 21 0.49 -0.06 6.47
CA SER A 21 1.11 -1.36 6.23
C SER A 21 1.10 -2.22 7.50
N HIS A 22 1.43 -1.66 8.66
CA HIS A 22 1.42 -2.39 9.92
C HIS A 22 0.01 -2.86 10.31
N LEU A 23 -1.01 -2.02 10.13
CA LEU A 23 -2.41 -2.40 10.35
C LEU A 23 -2.90 -3.47 9.36
N THR A 24 -2.48 -3.38 8.11
CA THR A 24 -2.92 -4.29 7.03
C THR A 24 -2.17 -5.63 7.05
N SER A 25 -0.90 -5.64 7.42
CA SER A 25 -0.02 -6.83 7.48
C SER A 25 -0.52 -7.89 8.46
N ARG A 26 -1.25 -7.46 9.51
CA ARG A 26 -1.85 -8.37 10.50
C ARG A 26 -2.97 -9.28 9.96
N LYS A 27 -3.46 -9.03 8.73
CA LYS A 27 -4.59 -9.76 8.12
C LYS A 27 -4.20 -10.94 7.22
N GLY A 28 -2.92 -11.24 7.01
CA GLY A 28 -2.54 -12.42 6.25
C GLY A 28 -1.05 -12.50 5.97
N SER A 29 -0.33 -13.30 6.77
CA SER A 29 1.06 -13.68 6.48
C SER A 29 1.14 -15.00 5.69
N ASP A 30 0.12 -15.29 4.88
CA ASP A 30 0.03 -16.56 4.16
C ASP A 30 0.40 -16.39 2.69
N ASN A 31 1.01 -17.42 2.09
CA ASN A 31 1.48 -17.36 0.71
C ASN A 31 0.34 -17.10 -0.27
N ASP A 32 -0.85 -17.64 0.00
CA ASP A 32 -2.06 -17.38 -0.79
C ASP A 32 -2.56 -15.93 -0.67
N ALA A 33 -2.32 -15.25 0.45
CA ALA A 33 -2.67 -13.84 0.60
C ALA A 33 -1.72 -12.95 -0.23
N PHE A 34 -0.43 -13.28 -0.28
CA PHE A 34 0.57 -12.53 -1.04
C PHE A 34 0.44 -12.75 -2.57
N PHE A 35 0.34 -14.01 -3.01
CA PHE A 35 0.32 -14.33 -4.45
C PHE A 35 -1.07 -14.30 -5.08
N ARG A 36 -2.11 -14.65 -4.33
CA ARG A 36 -3.48 -14.81 -4.87
C ARG A 36 -4.48 -13.81 -4.29
N ALA A 37 -4.04 -12.89 -3.43
CA ALA A 37 -4.90 -11.93 -2.72
C ALA A 37 -6.14 -12.62 -2.10
N ASN A 38 -5.97 -13.86 -1.61
CA ASN A 38 -7.04 -14.72 -1.10
C ASN A 38 -8.29 -14.81 -2.00
N LYS A 39 -8.12 -14.77 -3.33
CA LYS A 39 -9.21 -14.73 -4.34
C LYS A 39 -10.23 -13.59 -4.14
N SER A 40 -9.90 -12.57 -3.35
CA SER A 40 -10.82 -11.47 -3.00
C SER A 40 -10.57 -10.19 -3.82
N SER A 41 -9.81 -10.27 -4.91
CA SER A 41 -9.51 -9.15 -5.80
C SER A 41 -10.75 -8.68 -6.56
N LYS A 42 -11.17 -7.44 -6.32
CA LYS A 42 -12.27 -6.81 -7.08
C LYS A 42 -11.85 -6.58 -8.53
N TRP A 43 -12.75 -6.85 -9.48
CA TRP A 43 -12.51 -6.72 -10.93
C TRP A 43 -12.04 -5.33 -11.38
N TYR A 44 -12.55 -4.25 -10.79
CA TYR A 44 -12.11 -2.89 -11.10
C TYR A 44 -10.63 -2.67 -10.75
N ILE A 45 -10.18 -3.17 -9.59
CA ILE A 45 -8.78 -3.04 -9.17
C ILE A 45 -7.86 -3.81 -10.13
N VAL A 46 -8.31 -4.98 -10.59
CA VAL A 46 -7.60 -5.80 -11.59
C VAL A 46 -7.50 -5.05 -12.92
N ALA A 47 -8.58 -4.43 -13.40
CA ALA A 47 -8.58 -3.67 -14.64
C ALA A 47 -7.59 -2.49 -14.60
N PHE A 48 -7.50 -1.78 -13.48
CA PHE A 48 -6.49 -0.72 -13.30
C PHE A 48 -5.06 -1.24 -13.29
N ALA A 49 -4.81 -2.40 -12.67
CA ALA A 49 -3.49 -3.03 -12.68
C ALA A 49 -3.09 -3.50 -14.09
N MET A 50 -4.04 -3.97 -14.90
CA MET A 50 -3.82 -4.40 -16.29
C MET A 50 -3.54 -3.23 -17.26
N ILE A 51 -3.95 -2.00 -16.94
CA ILE A 51 -3.64 -0.82 -17.77
C ILE A 51 -2.14 -0.45 -17.68
N GLY A 52 -1.46 -0.85 -16.61
CA GLY A 52 -0.05 -0.55 -16.37
C GLY A 52 0.95 -1.58 -16.92
N THR A 53 0.47 -2.63 -17.59
CA THR A 53 1.31 -3.63 -18.31
C THR A 53 1.43 -3.26 -19.78
#